data_AF-A0A2E3R2B4-F1
#
_entry.id   AF-A0A2E3R2B4-F1
#
_cell.length_a   1.000
_cell.length_b   1.000
_cell.length_c   1.000
_cell.angle_alpha   90.00
_cell.angle_beta   90.00
_cell.angle_gamma   90.00
#
_symmetry.space_group_name_H-M   'P 1'
#
loop_
_entity.id
_entity.type
_entity.pdbx_description
1 polymer ?
#
loop_
_entity_poly.entity_id
_entity_poly.type
_entity_poly.pdbx_seq_one_letter_code
_entity_poly.pdbx_strand_id
1 'polypeptide(L)' 'MFVGFGALWTTVRPDRAWTVFWVGVAYGVAIEILQGLLPIGRSPDILDALADGVGLGLGIGLAVLLTGKVSSND' A
#
# COMPACT_ATOMS: atom_id res chain seq x y z
N MET A 1 7.20 4.90 -3.35
CA MET A 1 7.46 4.47 -1.96
C MET A 1 6.62 3.25 -1.58
N PHE A 2 5.31 3.28 -1.85
CA PHE A 2 4.37 2.21 -1.51
C PHE A 2 4.61 0.85 -2.20
N VAL A 3 5.28 0.81 -3.36
CA VAL A 3 5.76 -0.45 -3.97
C VAL A 3 6.70 -1.21 -3.04
N GLY A 4 7.69 -0.50 -2.47
CA GLY A 4 8.66 -1.11 -1.55
C GLY A 4 8.01 -1.57 -0.26
N PHE A 5 7.11 -0.75 0.31
CA PHE A 5 6.38 -1.12 1.51
C PHE A 5 5.40 -2.27 1.29
N GLY A 6 4.63 -2.25 0.20
CA GLY A 6 3.75 -3.35 -0.18
C GLY A 6 4.51 -4.66 -0.34
N ALA A 7 5.64 -4.63 -1.04
CA ALA A 7 6.48 -5.80 -1.20
C ALA A 7 7.02 -6.29 0.16
N LEU A 8 7.58 -5.39 0.97
CA LEU A 8 8.22 -5.74 2.24
C LEU A 8 7.22 -6.25 3.29
N TRP A 9 6.04 -5.65 3.40
CA TRP A 9 5.00 -6.11 4.32
C TRP A 9 4.44 -7.47 3.89
N THR A 10 4.24 -7.67 2.59
CA THR A 10 3.75 -8.94 2.05
C THR A 10 4.79 -10.06 2.12
N THR A 11 6.09 -9.79 1.99
CA THR A 11 7.11 -10.85 2.18
C THR A 11 7.20 -11.34 3.63
N VAL A 12 6.90 -10.49 4.62
CA VAL A 12 6.85 -10.89 6.04
C VAL A 12 5.61 -11.74 6.35
N ARG A 13 4.46 -11.43 5.74
CA ARG A 13 3.20 -12.17 5.90
C ARG A 13 2.47 -12.34 4.56
N PRO A 14 2.91 -13.27 3.70
CA PRO A 14 2.30 -13.46 2.38
C PRO A 14 0.87 -14.00 2.47
N ASP A 15 0.54 -14.70 3.57
CA ASP A 15 -0.81 -15.15 3.93
C ASP A 15 -1.78 -13.99 4.20
N ARG A 16 -1.29 -12.75 4.37
CA ARG A 16 -2.13 -11.58 4.68
C ARG A 16 -2.04 -10.48 3.63
N ALA A 17 -1.73 -10.82 2.39
CA ALA A 17 -1.64 -9.87 1.28
C ALA A 17 -2.86 -8.93 1.18
N TRP A 18 -4.07 -9.43 1.45
CA TRP A 18 -5.30 -8.62 1.43
C TRP A 18 -5.38 -7.62 2.59
N THR A 19 -4.95 -8.01 3.78
CA THR A 19 -4.83 -7.09 4.93
C THR A 19 -3.79 -6.02 4.64
N VAL A 20 -2.64 -6.40 4.08
CA VAL A 20 -1.58 -5.46 3.68
C VAL A 20 -2.12 -4.45 2.66
N PHE A 21 -2.92 -4.89 1.70
CA PHE A 21 -3.56 -4.01 0.73
C PHE A 21 -4.47 -2.98 1.41
N TRP A 22 -5.47 -3.41 2.18
CA TRP A 22 -6.44 -2.47 2.77
C TRP A 22 -5.84 -1.54 3.81
N VAL A 23 -4.92 -2.03 4.64
CA VAL A 23 -4.22 -1.19 5.62
C VAL A 23 -3.31 -0.19 4.91
N GLY A 24 -2.60 -0.60 3.85
CA GLY A 24 -1.75 0.30 3.08
C GLY A 24 -2.55 1.37 2.32
N VAL A 25 -3.70 1.02 1.74
CA VAL A 25 -4.61 2.01 1.11
C VAL A 25 -5.12 3.00 2.15
N ALA A 26 -5.60 2.52 3.30
CA ALA A 26 -6.07 3.39 4.38
C ALA A 26 -4.96 4.32 4.89
N TYR A 27 -3.72 3.81 4.98
CA TYR A 27 -2.55 4.59 5.37
C TYR A 27 -2.21 5.70 4.36
N GLY A 28 -2.21 5.41 3.05
CA GLY A 28 -2.00 6.41 2.00
C GLY A 28 -3.05 7.52 2.02
N VAL A 29 -4.33 7.15 2.12
CA VAL A 29 -5.44 8.10 2.25
C VAL A 29 -5.30 8.97 3.50
N ALA A 30 -4.93 8.39 4.64
CA ALA A 30 -4.73 9.13 5.88
C ALA A 30 -3.59 10.16 5.75
N ILE A 31 -2.51 9.83 5.04
CA ILE A 31 -1.40 10.75 4.78
C ILE A 31 -1.84 11.92 3.89
N GLU A 32 -2.64 11.69 2.84
CA GLU A 32 -3.18 12.77 2.00
C GLU A 32 -4.07 13.73 2.79
N ILE A 33 -4.96 13.20 3.64
CA ILE A 33 -5.77 14.02 4.55
C ILE A 33 -4.88 14.83 5.49
N LEU A 34 -3.88 14.18 6.08
CA LEU A 34 -2.96 14.84 7.01
C LEU A 34 -2.12 15.92 6.30
N GLN A 35 -1.70 15.68 5.05
CA GLN A 35 -1.00 16.68 4.24
C GLN A 35 -1.85 17.93 4.03
N GLY A 36 -3.16 17.80 3.83
CA GLY A 36 -4.06 18.94 3.70
C GLY A 36 -4.37 19.66 5.01
N LEU A 37 -4.29 18.97 6.14
CA LEU A 37 -4.52 19.56 7.46
C LEU A 37 -3.28 20.23 8.04
N LEU A 38 -2.09 19.73 7.71
CA LEU A 38 -0.83 20.26 8.23
C LEU A 38 -0.37 21.49 7.42
N PRO A 39 0.15 22.53 8.08
CA PRO A 39 0.68 23.73 7.41
C PRO A 39 2.09 23.47 6.85
N ILE A 40 2.25 22.39 6.08
CA ILE A 40 3.52 21.96 5.46
C ILE A 40 3.65 22.38 4.00
N GLY A 41 2.70 23.19 3.49
CA GLY A 41 2.74 23.72 2.12
C GLY A 41 2.47 22.66 1.04
N ARG A 42 1.88 21.52 1.42
CA ARG A 42 1.41 20.47 0.52
C ARG A 42 -0.11 20.52 0.44
N SER A 43 -0.64 20.46 -0.78
CA SER A 43 -2.06 20.25 -1.04
C SER A 43 -2.33 18.75 -1.21
N PRO A 44 -3.45 18.22 -0.68
CA PRO A 44 -3.87 16.86 -1.00
C PRO A 44 -4.05 16.70 -2.51
N ASP A 45 -3.55 15.60 -3.07
CA ASP A 45 -3.77 15.25 -4.47
C ASP A 45 -4.34 13.83 -4.58
N ILE A 46 -5.47 13.73 -5.28
CA ILE A 46 -6.11 12.45 -5.58
C ILE A 46 -5.19 11.57 -6.43
N LEU A 47 -4.36 12.17 -7.29
CA LEU A 47 -3.40 11.44 -8.10
C LEU A 47 -2.31 10.79 -7.24
N ASP A 48 -1.90 11.43 -6.15
CA ASP A 48 -0.93 10.86 -5.20
C ASP A 48 -1.54 9.67 -4.46
N ALA A 49 -2.80 9.79 -3.99
CA ALA A 49 -3.53 8.67 -3.40
C ALA A 49 -3.68 7.47 -4.36
N LEU A 50 -3.96 7.74 -5.64
CA LEU A 50 -4.05 6.71 -6.67
C LEU A 50 -2.70 6.07 -6.96
N ALA A 51 -1.64 6.86 -7.05
CA ALA A 51 -0.27 6.38 -7.26
C ALA A 51 0.19 5.47 -6.10
N ASP A 52 -0.18 5.82 -4.87
CA ASP A 52 0.11 5.00 -3.69
C ASP A 52 -0.66 3.67 -3.72
N GLY A 53 -1.94 3.69 -4.10
CA GLY A 53 -2.75 2.48 -4.27
C GLY A 53 -2.21 1.55 -5.36
N VAL A 54 -1.87 2.10 -6.54
CA VAL A 54 -1.26 1.34 -7.65
C VAL A 54 0.11 0.79 -7.22
N GLY A 55 0.93 1.62 -6.59
CA GLY A 55 2.25 1.22 -6.10
C GLY A 55 2.15 0.07 -5.10
N LEU A 56 1.24 0.17 -4.13
CA LEU A 56 0.99 -0.89 -3.15
C LEU A 56 0.56 -2.20 -3.82
N GLY A 57 -0.36 -2.15 -4.78
CA GLY A 57 -0.81 -3.33 -5.54
C GLY A 57 0.34 -4.01 -6.30
N LEU A 58 1.19 -3.22 -6.95
CA LEU A 58 2.38 -3.74 -7.64
C LEU A 58 3.38 -4.38 -6.66
N GLY A 59 3.60 -3.77 -5.50
CA GLY A 59 4.47 -4.31 -4.46
C GLY A 59 3.99 -5.65 -3.92
N ILE A 60 2.68 -5.75 -3.62
CA ILE A 60 2.04 -6.98 -3.17
C ILE A 60 2.14 -8.06 -4.24
N GLY A 61 1.82 -7.74 -5.50
CA GLY A 61 1.92 -8.68 -6.62
C GLY A 61 3.34 -9.21 -6.80
N LEU A 62 4.34 -8.34 -6.73
CA LEU A 62 5.75 -8.74 -6.78
C LEU A 62 6.12 -9.68 -5.62
N ALA A 63 5.73 -9.35 -4.39
CA ALA A 63 6.02 -10.20 -3.23
C ALA A 63 5.32 -11.57 -3.30
N VAL A 64 4.08 -11.61 -3.78
CA VAL A 64 3.35 -12.86 -4.03
C VAL A 64 4.07 -13.71 -5.05
N LEU A 65 4.52 -13.13 -6.18
CA LEU A 65 5.28 -13.84 -7.20
C LEU A 65 6.60 -14.41 -6.65
N LEU A 66 7.29 -13.64 -5.81
CA LEU A 66 8.57 -14.05 -5.21
C LEU A 66 8.41 -15.10 -4.11
N THR A 67 7.30 -15.08 -3.37
CA THR A 67 7.05 -16.00 -2.26
C THR A 67 6.29 -17.26 -2.66
N GLY A 68 5.65 -17.26 -3.85
CA GLY A 68 4.84 -18.36 -4.35
C GLY A 68 3.57 -18.65 -3.52
N LYS A 69 3.22 -17.77 -2.58
CA LYS A 69 2.11 -17.95 -1.64
C LYS A 69 1.08 -16.86 -1.86
N VAL A 70 -0.03 -17.22 -2.48
CA VAL A 70 -1.29 -16.47 -2.43
C VAL A 70 -2.11 -17.08 -1.30
N SER A 71 -2.59 -16.26 -0.37
CA SER A 71 -3.57 -16.69 0.63
C SER A 71 -4.76 -17.36 -0.08
N SER A 72 -4.92 -18.68 0.06
CA SER A 72 -6.23 -19.31 -0.12
C SER A 72 -7.06 -18.87 1.08
N ASN A 73 -8.11 -18.09 0.82
CA ASN A 73 -9.19 -17.96 1.80
C ASN A 73 -9.95 -19.30 1.75
N ASP A 74 -9.53 -20.23 2.61
CA ASP A 74 -10.32 -21.41 2.99
C ASP A 74 -11.25 -21.06 4.17
#